data_AF-A0A6B3G4E3-F1
#
_entry.id   AF-A0A6B3G4E3-F1
#
_cell.length_a   1.000
_cell.length_b   1.000
_cell.length_c   1.000
_cell.angle_alpha   90.00
_cell.angle_beta   90.00
_cell.angle_gamma   90.00
#
_symmetry.space_group_name_H-M   'P 1'
#
loop_
_entity.id
_entity.type
_entity.pdbx_description
1 polymer ?
#
loop_
_entity_poly.entity_id
_entity_poly.type
_entity_poly.pdbx_seq_one_letter_code
_entity_poly.pdbx_strand_id
1 'polypeptide(L)'
;LFPEEEQPGIDLILPDFTTIRDRLDDIEGIVLTHGHEDHIGGVPYLLRLKPDIPLIGSKLTLALIEAKLQEHRIRPYTLEVQEGQRERIGVFDCEFIAVNHSIPDALAVAIRTPAGMAVATGDFKMDQLPLDGRLTDLHAFARLSEEGIDLLLSDSTNAEVPGFVPPERDISNVLRTV
;
A
#
# COMPACT_ATOMS: atom_id res chain seq x y z
N LEU A 1 -2.93 9.66 -11.21
CA LEU A 1 -2.42 10.59 -10.18
C LEU A 1 -1.65 11.75 -10.82
N PHE A 2 -0.86 11.47 -11.86
CA PHE A 2 -0.14 12.48 -12.62
C PHE A 2 -0.93 12.90 -13.86
N PRO A 3 -0.99 14.21 -14.17
CA PRO A 3 -1.57 14.72 -15.41
C PRO A 3 -0.67 14.43 -16.62
N GLU A 4 -1.26 14.42 -17.81
CA GLU A 4 -0.53 14.32 -19.08
C GLU A 4 0.09 15.68 -19.46
N GLU A 5 1.13 15.68 -20.32
CA GLU A 5 1.85 16.90 -20.71
C GLU A 5 0.93 17.98 -21.31
N GLU A 6 -0.18 17.56 -21.93
CA GLU A 6 -1.14 18.42 -22.61
C GLU A 6 -2.14 19.12 -21.66
N GLN A 7 -1.99 18.99 -20.34
CA GLN A 7 -2.93 19.50 -19.33
C GLN A 7 -2.35 20.65 -18.48
N PRO A 8 -2.00 21.82 -19.06
CA PRO A 8 -1.45 22.92 -18.29
C PRO A 8 -2.44 23.45 -17.24
N GLY A 9 -1.96 23.65 -16.02
CA GLY A 9 -2.76 24.10 -14.87
C GLY A 9 -3.37 22.98 -14.03
N ILE A 10 -3.17 21.71 -14.41
CA ILE A 10 -3.45 20.54 -13.59
C ILE A 10 -2.11 20.04 -13.05
N ASP A 11 -1.91 20.08 -11.73
CA ASP A 11 -0.68 19.57 -11.10
C ASP A 11 -0.84 18.12 -10.63
N LEU A 12 -2.03 17.78 -10.10
CA LEU A 12 -2.34 16.49 -9.46
C LEU A 12 -3.78 16.10 -9.72
N ILE A 13 -4.02 14.79 -9.88
CA ILE A 13 -5.35 14.21 -10.00
C ILE A 13 -5.63 13.38 -8.74
N LEU A 14 -6.73 13.70 -8.04
CA LEU A 14 -7.12 13.07 -6.78
C LEU A 14 -8.38 12.20 -6.93
N PRO A 15 -8.59 11.21 -6.04
CA PRO A 15 -9.87 10.54 -5.90
C PRO A 15 -10.99 11.52 -5.53
N ASP A 16 -12.21 11.25 -5.98
CA ASP A 16 -13.38 12.01 -5.56
C ASP A 16 -13.85 11.58 -4.15
N PHE A 17 -13.61 12.44 -3.16
CA PHE A 17 -14.03 12.20 -1.77
C PHE A 17 -15.52 12.48 -1.50
N THR A 18 -16.32 12.85 -2.51
CA THR A 18 -17.73 13.23 -2.32
C THR A 18 -18.54 12.16 -1.60
N THR A 19 -18.29 10.87 -1.85
CA THR A 19 -19.04 9.76 -1.22
C THR A 19 -18.72 9.54 0.26
N ILE A 20 -17.56 10.00 0.74
CA ILE A 20 -17.12 9.86 2.14
C ILE A 20 -17.19 11.17 2.92
N ARG A 21 -17.36 12.32 2.25
CA ARG A 21 -17.28 13.66 2.85
C ARG A 21 -18.28 13.89 3.99
N ASP A 22 -19.50 13.37 3.87
CA ASP A 22 -20.54 13.54 4.89
C ASP A 22 -20.47 12.48 6.00
N ARG A 23 -19.44 11.62 5.97
CA ARG A 23 -19.27 10.51 6.91
C ARG A 23 -17.80 10.28 7.28
N LEU A 24 -17.01 11.34 7.33
CA LEU A 24 -15.58 11.27 7.69
C LEU A 24 -15.38 10.74 9.12
N ASP A 25 -16.37 10.90 10.00
CA ASP A 25 -16.36 10.36 11.36
C ASP A 25 -16.52 8.82 11.41
N ASP A 26 -16.99 8.20 10.33
CA ASP A 26 -17.09 6.74 10.23
C ASP A 26 -15.73 6.10 9.84
N ILE A 27 -14.70 6.91 9.51
CA ILE A 27 -13.40 6.42 9.05
C ILE A 27 -12.55 6.02 10.26
N GLU A 28 -12.35 4.72 10.42
CA GLU A 28 -11.52 4.13 11.49
C GLU A 28 -10.01 4.31 11.27
N GLY A 29 -9.58 4.48 10.02
CA GLY A 29 -8.17 4.66 9.66
C GLY A 29 -7.89 4.53 8.16
N ILE A 30 -6.66 4.87 7.77
CA ILE A 30 -6.17 4.75 6.40
C ILE A 30 -5.00 3.76 6.40
N VAL A 31 -5.22 2.58 5.81
CA VAL A 31 -4.16 1.58 5.60
C VAL A 31 -3.38 1.94 4.33
N LEU A 32 -2.06 2.08 4.46
CA LEU A 32 -1.12 2.39 3.38
C LEU A 32 -0.26 1.15 3.10
N THR A 33 -0.42 0.57 1.91
CA THR A 33 0.28 -0.66 1.52
C THR A 33 1.77 -0.43 1.30
N HIS A 34 2.13 0.71 0.69
CA HIS A 34 3.52 1.12 0.47
C HIS A 34 3.62 2.62 0.19
N GLY A 35 4.85 3.14 0.09
CA GLY A 35 5.15 4.57 0.02
C GLY A 35 5.21 5.22 -1.37
N HIS A 36 4.70 4.59 -2.44
CA HIS A 36 4.66 5.27 -3.74
C HIS A 36 3.62 6.40 -3.76
N GLU A 37 3.91 7.44 -4.55
CA GLU A 37 3.10 8.64 -4.65
C GLU A 37 1.66 8.38 -5.10
N ASP A 38 1.44 7.40 -5.97
CA ASP A 38 0.12 7.01 -6.42
C ASP A 38 -0.73 6.30 -5.35
N HIS A 39 -0.11 5.87 -4.26
CA HIS A 39 -0.79 5.30 -3.08
C HIS A 39 -0.92 6.29 -1.91
N ILE A 40 0.09 7.14 -1.68
CA ILE A 40 0.12 8.06 -0.52
C ILE A 40 -0.15 9.53 -0.87
N GLY A 41 -0.05 9.93 -2.13
CA GLY A 41 -0.06 11.34 -2.56
C GLY A 41 -1.39 12.05 -2.31
N GLY A 42 -2.50 11.31 -2.23
CA GLY A 42 -3.83 11.85 -1.89
C GLY A 42 -4.05 12.08 -0.39
N VAL A 43 -3.24 11.47 0.48
CA VAL A 43 -3.44 11.49 1.94
C VAL A 43 -3.41 12.92 2.52
N PRO A 44 -2.50 13.84 2.15
CA PRO A 44 -2.51 15.21 2.67
C PRO A 44 -3.81 15.97 2.38
N TYR A 45 -4.49 15.64 1.27
CA TYR A 45 -5.74 16.28 0.89
C TYR A 45 -6.92 15.71 1.67
N LEU A 46 -6.92 14.40 1.95
CA LEU A 46 -7.92 13.78 2.81
C LEU A 46 -7.78 14.25 4.27
N LEU A 47 -6.56 14.29 4.81
CA LEU A 47 -6.31 14.76 6.17
C LEU A 47 -6.60 16.26 6.37
N ARG A 48 -6.63 17.07 5.30
CA ARG A 48 -7.14 18.45 5.39
C ARG A 48 -8.64 18.51 5.68
N LEU A 49 -9.40 17.47 5.31
CA LEU A 49 -10.83 17.38 5.60
C LEU A 49 -11.08 16.87 7.03
N LYS A 50 -10.27 15.91 7.51
CA LYS A 50 -10.30 15.39 8.88
C LYS A 50 -8.87 15.01 9.35
N PRO A 51 -8.20 15.86 10.16
CA PRO A 51 -6.76 15.71 10.47
C PRO A 51 -6.39 14.57 11.41
N ASP A 52 -7.34 14.03 12.15
CA ASP A 52 -7.14 13.06 13.22
C ASP A 52 -7.39 11.61 12.80
N ILE A 53 -7.59 11.33 11.50
CA ILE A 53 -7.67 9.96 10.99
C ILE A 53 -6.29 9.30 11.12
N PRO A 54 -6.17 8.12 11.77
CA PRO A 54 -4.89 7.45 11.93
C PRO A 54 -4.41 6.84 10.60
N LEU A 55 -3.11 6.95 10.33
CA LEU A 55 -2.43 6.28 9.23
C LEU A 55 -1.79 4.99 9.73
N ILE A 56 -2.05 3.88 9.03
CA ILE A 56 -1.53 2.56 9.36
C ILE A 56 -0.64 2.11 8.21
N GLY A 57 0.61 1.78 8.49
CA GLY A 57 1.53 1.38 7.43
C GLY A 57 2.89 0.96 7.96
N SER A 58 3.73 0.50 7.03
CA SER A 58 5.10 0.09 7.33
C SER A 58 5.97 1.28 7.74
N LYS A 59 7.13 1.01 8.33
CA LYS A 59 8.06 2.04 8.80
C LYS A 59 8.49 3.00 7.68
N LEU A 60 8.91 2.46 6.52
CA LEU A 60 9.33 3.29 5.39
C LEU A 60 8.14 4.06 4.81
N THR A 61 6.98 3.40 4.70
CA THR A 61 5.75 4.02 4.20
C THR A 61 5.35 5.22 5.06
N LEU A 62 5.33 5.05 6.39
CA LEU A 62 5.02 6.11 7.34
C LEU A 62 6.05 7.25 7.30
N ALA A 63 7.34 6.93 7.21
CA ALA A 63 8.38 7.96 7.09
C ALA A 63 8.21 8.83 5.84
N LEU A 64 7.86 8.23 4.69
CA LEU A 64 7.65 8.95 3.43
C LEU A 64 6.40 9.84 3.49
N ILE A 65 5.27 9.33 4.01
CA ILE A 65 4.05 10.14 4.12
C ILE A 65 4.20 11.22 5.20
N GLU A 66 4.89 10.97 6.31
CA GLU A 66 5.16 11.99 7.33
C GLU A 66 6.02 13.13 6.77
N ALA A 67 7.06 12.83 5.99
CA ALA A 67 7.86 13.84 5.31
C ALA A 67 7.02 14.71 4.37
N LYS A 68 6.13 14.10 3.58
CA LYS A 68 5.17 14.84 2.73
C LYS A 68 4.19 15.68 3.55
N LEU A 69 3.66 15.15 4.64
CA LEU A 69 2.71 15.86 5.50
C LEU A 69 3.35 17.05 6.22
N GLN A 70 4.66 17.01 6.47
CA GLN A 70 5.42 18.15 7.00
C GLN A 70 5.35 19.37 6.06
N GLU A 71 5.40 19.17 4.74
CA GLU A 71 5.22 20.24 3.75
C GLU A 71 3.81 20.88 3.83
N HIS A 72 2.84 20.08 4.26
CA HIS A 72 1.44 20.49 4.48
C HIS A 72 1.16 20.99 5.90
N ARG A 73 2.16 21.01 6.80
CA ARG A 73 2.03 21.34 8.24
C ARG A 73 1.04 20.45 8.99
N ILE A 74 0.94 19.19 8.58
CA ILE A 74 0.09 18.18 9.22
C ILE A 74 1.00 17.24 10.00
N ARG A 75 0.63 16.92 11.24
CA ARG A 75 1.24 15.84 12.02
C ARG A 75 0.19 14.75 12.22
N PRO A 76 0.30 13.60 11.54
CA PRO A 76 -0.69 12.54 11.62
C PRO A 76 -0.61 11.78 12.96
N TYR A 77 -1.70 11.10 13.32
CA TYR A 77 -1.62 9.93 14.19
C TYR A 77 -1.18 8.73 13.35
N THR A 78 -0.23 7.93 13.83
CA THR A 78 0.30 6.79 13.09
C THR A 78 0.31 5.52 13.93
N LEU A 79 0.08 4.40 13.26
CA LEU A 79 0.26 3.05 13.77
C LEU A 79 1.25 2.34 12.83
N GLU A 80 2.51 2.23 13.26
CA GLU A 80 3.52 1.47 12.53
C GLU A 80 3.20 -0.03 12.65
N VAL A 81 3.12 -0.69 11.50
CA VAL A 81 2.89 -2.14 11.39
C VAL A 81 3.98 -2.85 10.60
N GLN A 82 4.14 -4.14 10.81
CA GLN A 82 5.12 -5.00 10.11
C GLN A 82 4.46 -6.31 9.68
N GLU A 83 5.10 -7.06 8.79
CA GLU A 83 4.60 -8.37 8.38
C GLU A 83 4.36 -9.31 9.58
N GLY A 84 3.26 -10.07 9.52
CA GLY A 84 2.83 -10.96 10.59
C GLY A 84 2.13 -10.27 11.76
N GLN A 85 2.15 -8.93 11.84
CA GLN A 85 1.32 -8.22 12.81
C GLN A 85 -0.15 -8.24 12.41
N ARG A 86 -1.00 -8.26 13.43
CA ARG A 86 -2.45 -8.30 13.30
C ARG A 86 -3.07 -7.33 14.28
N GLU A 87 -3.79 -6.35 13.76
CA GLU A 87 -4.34 -5.23 14.53
C GLU A 87 -5.83 -5.06 14.24
N ARG A 88 -6.59 -4.70 15.27
CA ARG A 88 -8.02 -4.40 15.13
C ARG A 88 -8.21 -2.90 14.96
N ILE A 89 -8.72 -2.50 13.81
CA ILE A 89 -9.00 -1.12 13.42
C ILE A 89 -10.53 -0.98 13.36
N GLY A 90 -11.15 -0.53 14.46
CA GLY A 90 -12.60 -0.55 14.63
C GLY A 90 -13.17 -1.98 14.54
N VAL A 91 -14.02 -2.22 13.53
CA VAL A 91 -14.60 -3.55 13.25
C VAL A 91 -13.74 -4.43 12.34
N PHE A 92 -12.65 -3.88 11.79
CA PHE A 92 -11.78 -4.56 10.84
C PHE A 92 -10.60 -5.22 11.57
N ASP A 93 -10.44 -6.52 11.39
CA ASP A 93 -9.30 -7.27 11.92
C ASP A 93 -8.27 -7.47 10.80
N CYS A 94 -7.23 -6.66 10.82
CA CYS A 94 -6.27 -6.48 9.74
C CYS A 94 -4.96 -7.20 10.06
N GLU A 95 -4.57 -8.16 9.22
CA GLU A 95 -3.29 -8.85 9.27
C GLU A 95 -2.42 -8.43 8.09
N PHE A 96 -1.16 -8.08 8.35
CA PHE A 96 -0.24 -7.52 7.35
C PHE A 96 0.73 -8.59 6.84
N ILE A 97 0.94 -8.65 5.53
CA ILE A 97 1.74 -9.69 4.87
C ILE A 97 2.83 -9.05 4.02
N ALA A 98 4.05 -9.55 4.11
CA ALA A 98 5.15 -9.07 3.30
C ALA A 98 4.88 -9.32 1.81
N VAL A 99 5.04 -8.27 1.00
CA VAL A 99 5.11 -8.36 -0.45
C VAL A 99 6.39 -7.71 -0.96
N ASN A 100 7.01 -8.34 -1.95
CA ASN A 100 8.11 -7.77 -2.71
C ASN A 100 7.56 -6.83 -3.79
N HIS A 101 8.16 -5.66 -3.93
CA HIS A 101 7.76 -4.65 -4.92
C HIS A 101 8.97 -3.80 -5.36
N SER A 102 8.76 -2.70 -6.08
CA SER A 102 9.82 -1.78 -6.50
C SER A 102 10.21 -0.74 -5.45
N ILE A 103 9.51 -0.70 -4.31
CA ILE A 103 9.93 0.02 -3.10
C ILE A 103 10.00 -0.99 -1.94
N PRO A 104 10.97 -0.86 -1.01
CA PRO A 104 11.04 -1.71 0.17
C PRO A 104 9.80 -1.55 1.07
N ASP A 105 9.63 -2.51 1.98
CA ASP A 105 8.69 -2.42 3.10
C ASP A 105 7.20 -2.41 2.69
N ALA A 106 6.88 -2.83 1.46
CA ALA A 106 5.52 -2.98 0.99
C ALA A 106 4.77 -4.11 1.73
N LEU A 107 3.47 -3.92 1.94
CA LEU A 107 2.58 -4.83 2.65
C LEU A 107 1.28 -5.07 1.87
N ALA A 108 0.87 -6.33 1.79
CA ALA A 108 -0.51 -6.73 1.57
C ALA A 108 -1.27 -6.72 2.90
N VAL A 109 -2.60 -6.72 2.84
CA VAL A 109 -3.46 -6.78 4.02
C VAL A 109 -4.59 -7.79 3.85
N ALA A 110 -4.75 -8.67 4.83
CA ALA A 110 -5.91 -9.52 4.99
C ALA A 110 -6.87 -8.89 6.02
N ILE A 111 -8.08 -8.58 5.58
CA ILE A 111 -9.10 -7.87 6.33
C ILE A 111 -10.22 -8.85 6.67
N ARG A 112 -10.33 -9.17 7.97
CA ARG A 112 -11.37 -10.07 8.48
C ARG A 112 -12.49 -9.28 9.14
N THR A 113 -13.71 -9.72 8.86
CA THR A 113 -14.94 -9.21 9.44
C THR A 113 -15.95 -10.36 9.61
N PRO A 114 -17.12 -10.15 10.24
CA PRO A 114 -18.19 -11.15 10.23
C PRO A 114 -18.70 -11.53 8.82
N ALA A 115 -18.38 -10.73 7.79
CA ALA A 115 -18.74 -11.02 6.41
C ALA A 115 -17.78 -11.99 5.70
N GLY A 116 -16.63 -12.32 6.31
CA GLY A 116 -15.57 -13.12 5.71
C GLY A 116 -14.21 -12.41 5.69
N MET A 117 -13.31 -12.92 4.86
CA MET A 117 -11.95 -12.39 4.65
C MET A 117 -11.78 -11.83 3.23
N ALA A 118 -11.42 -10.55 3.16
CA ALA A 118 -10.92 -9.92 1.96
C ALA A 118 -9.39 -9.80 2.04
N VAL A 119 -8.67 -10.04 0.95
CA VAL A 119 -7.23 -9.81 0.85
C VAL A 119 -6.99 -8.76 -0.22
N ALA A 120 -6.26 -7.70 0.12
CA ALA A 120 -5.76 -6.72 -0.84
C ALA A 120 -4.24 -6.88 -0.95
N THR A 121 -3.75 -7.19 -2.14
CA THR A 121 -2.31 -7.46 -2.35
C THR A 121 -1.45 -6.20 -2.21
N GLY A 122 -2.05 -5.01 -2.36
CA GLY A 122 -1.31 -3.83 -2.76
C GLY A 122 -0.63 -4.07 -4.12
N ASP A 123 0.43 -3.34 -4.39
CA ASP A 123 1.27 -3.60 -5.55
C ASP A 123 2.32 -4.64 -5.19
N PHE A 124 2.50 -5.65 -6.03
CA PHE A 124 3.43 -6.73 -5.72
C PHE A 124 4.02 -7.38 -6.96
N LYS A 125 5.20 -7.97 -6.78
CA LYS A 125 5.79 -8.99 -7.64
C LYS A 125 6.34 -10.10 -6.76
N MET A 126 6.98 -11.11 -7.37
CA MET A 126 7.54 -12.25 -6.65
C MET A 126 9.01 -12.47 -7.01
N ASP A 127 9.83 -11.43 -6.84
CA ASP A 127 11.29 -11.59 -6.98
C ASP A 127 11.79 -12.64 -5.96
N GLN A 128 12.53 -13.64 -6.46
CA GLN A 128 13.05 -14.74 -5.65
C GLN A 128 14.43 -14.42 -5.07
N LEU A 129 15.07 -13.34 -5.53
CA LEU A 129 16.39 -12.89 -5.09
C LEU A 129 16.38 -11.37 -4.79
N PRO A 130 15.43 -10.87 -3.96
CA PRO A 130 15.34 -9.45 -3.66
C PRO A 130 16.59 -8.97 -2.93
N LEU A 131 17.01 -7.73 -3.20
CA LEU A 131 18.28 -7.19 -2.69
C LEU A 131 18.32 -7.07 -1.16
N ASP A 132 17.17 -6.86 -0.53
CA ASP A 132 16.99 -6.79 0.92
C ASP A 132 16.66 -8.16 1.55
N GLY A 133 16.56 -9.21 0.75
CA GLY A 133 16.20 -10.56 1.20
C GLY A 133 14.73 -10.72 1.61
N ARG A 134 13.88 -9.70 1.43
CA ARG A 134 12.47 -9.73 1.85
C ARG A 134 11.56 -10.23 0.72
N LEU A 135 11.16 -11.49 0.84
CA LEU A 135 10.28 -12.16 -0.13
C LEU A 135 8.82 -11.73 0.03
N THR A 136 8.03 -11.92 -1.03
CA THR A 136 6.58 -12.06 -0.90
C THR A 136 6.27 -13.32 -0.11
N ASP A 137 5.55 -13.20 1.00
CA ASP A 137 5.33 -14.31 1.93
C ASP A 137 4.24 -15.27 1.46
N LEU A 138 4.62 -16.18 0.56
CA LEU A 138 3.74 -17.22 0.04
C LEU A 138 3.26 -18.20 1.13
N HIS A 139 3.98 -18.34 2.25
CA HIS A 139 3.53 -19.18 3.36
C HIS A 139 2.35 -18.53 4.09
N ALA A 140 2.39 -17.21 4.31
CA ALA A 140 1.25 -16.47 4.83
C ALA A 140 0.05 -16.56 3.88
N PHE A 141 0.24 -16.33 2.57
CA PHE A 141 -0.86 -16.47 1.61
C PHE A 141 -1.44 -17.89 1.55
N ALA A 142 -0.62 -18.93 1.68
CA ALA A 142 -1.09 -20.32 1.75
C ALA A 142 -1.92 -20.58 3.02
N ARG A 143 -1.47 -20.10 4.18
CA ARG A 143 -2.25 -20.20 5.43
C ARG A 143 -3.59 -19.47 5.33
N LEU A 144 -3.61 -18.27 4.72
CA LEU A 144 -4.85 -17.51 4.52
C LEU A 144 -5.79 -18.23 3.56
N SER A 145 -5.27 -18.88 2.50
CA SER A 145 -6.11 -19.64 1.57
C SER A 145 -6.72 -20.89 2.21
N GLU A 146 -6.01 -21.54 3.12
CA GLU A 146 -6.54 -22.66 3.94
C GLU A 146 -7.62 -22.20 4.93
N GLU A 147 -7.48 -21.00 5.51
CA GLU A 147 -8.53 -20.39 6.33
C GLU A 147 -9.78 -20.05 5.50
N GLY A 148 -9.58 -19.62 4.25
CA GLY A 148 -10.62 -19.30 3.29
C GLY A 148 -10.63 -17.82 2.93
N ILE A 149 -10.11 -17.47 1.75
CA ILE A 149 -10.19 -16.11 1.20
C ILE A 149 -11.49 -15.97 0.40
N ASP A 150 -12.41 -15.11 0.85
CA ASP A 150 -13.70 -14.88 0.20
C ASP A 150 -13.59 -13.88 -0.97
N LEU A 151 -12.70 -12.90 -0.86
CA LEU A 151 -12.47 -11.87 -1.89
C LEU A 151 -10.97 -11.54 -1.99
N LEU A 152 -10.44 -11.53 -3.21
CA LEU A 152 -9.06 -11.11 -3.50
C LEU A 152 -9.06 -9.89 -4.43
N LEU A 153 -8.46 -8.79 -3.97
CA LEU A 153 -8.14 -7.62 -4.77
C LEU A 153 -6.65 -7.71 -5.12
N SER A 154 -6.35 -8.02 -6.38
CA SER A 154 -4.99 -8.24 -6.88
C SER A 154 -4.56 -7.15 -7.84
N ASP A 155 -3.30 -6.73 -7.75
CA ASP A 155 -2.63 -5.93 -8.77
C ASP A 155 -2.79 -6.58 -10.16
N SER A 156 -3.15 -5.77 -11.15
CA SER A 156 -3.42 -6.15 -12.54
C SER A 156 -2.48 -5.48 -13.54
N THR A 157 -1.52 -4.66 -13.08
CA THR A 157 -0.65 -3.83 -13.93
C THR A 157 0.05 -4.62 -15.03
N ASN A 158 0.57 -5.82 -14.69
CA ASN A 158 1.28 -6.69 -15.63
C ASN A 158 0.48 -7.95 -16.02
N ALA A 159 -0.85 -7.96 -15.86
CA ALA A 159 -1.68 -9.14 -16.14
C ALA A 159 -1.63 -9.59 -17.62
N GLU A 160 -1.31 -8.69 -18.54
CA GLU A 160 -1.18 -8.99 -19.97
C GLU A 160 0.25 -9.38 -20.40
N VAL A 161 1.24 -9.27 -19.51
CA VAL A 161 2.65 -9.57 -19.80
C VAL A 161 2.92 -11.05 -19.52
N PRO A 162 3.24 -11.88 -20.54
CA PRO A 162 3.47 -13.29 -20.32
C PRO A 162 4.81 -13.55 -19.61
N GLY A 163 4.89 -14.66 -18.87
CA GLY A 163 6.12 -15.11 -18.24
C GLY A 163 6.30 -14.53 -16.83
N PHE A 164 7.56 -14.26 -16.47
CA PHE A 164 7.95 -13.79 -15.14
C PHE A 164 8.81 -12.55 -15.24
N VAL A 165 8.69 -11.66 -14.25
CA VAL A 165 9.56 -10.49 -14.11
C VAL A 165 10.99 -10.97 -13.78
N PRO A 166 12.03 -10.48 -14.48
CA PRO A 166 13.42 -10.77 -14.12
C PRO A 166 13.78 -10.26 -12.72
N PRO A 167 14.68 -10.93 -11.99
CA PRO A 167 15.17 -10.46 -10.69
C PRO A 167 15.82 -9.06 -10.78
N GLU A 168 15.58 -8.21 -9.78
CA GLU A 168 16.12 -6.85 -9.71
C GLU A 168 17.66 -6.83 -9.83
N ARG A 169 18.31 -7.82 -9.23
CA ARG A 169 19.78 -7.97 -9.25
C ARG A 169 20.39 -8.07 -10.65
N ASP A 170 19.63 -8.48 -11.67
CA ASP A 170 20.16 -8.63 -13.03
C ASP A 170 20.47 -7.26 -13.66
N ILE A 171 19.74 -6.20 -13.25
CA ILE A 171 20.00 -4.82 -13.67
C ILE A 171 21.40 -4.38 -13.26
N SER A 172 21.91 -4.84 -12.11
CA SER A 172 23.24 -4.47 -11.63
C SER A 172 24.36 -4.86 -12.60
N ASN A 173 24.22 -5.96 -13.36
CA ASN A 173 25.23 -6.37 -14.32
C ASN A 173 25.29 -5.39 -15.49
N VAL A 174 24.13 -4.95 -15.98
CA VAL A 174 24.02 -3.99 -17.09
C VAL A 174 24.59 -2.63 -16.67
N LEU A 175 24.22 -2.13 -15.49
CA LEU A 175 24.70 -0.83 -14.99
C LEU A 175 26.22 -0.76 -14.82
N ARG A 176 26.90 -1.87 -14.52
CA ARG A 176 28.37 -1.93 -14.40
C ARG A 176 29.11 -1.92 -15.74
N THR A 177 28.40 -2.13 -16.85
CA THR A 177 28.99 -2.15 -18.20
C THR A 177 28.94 -0.81 -18.92
N VAL A 178 28.29 0.20 -18.31
CA VAL A 178 28.20 1.58 -18.79
C VAL A 178 29.34 2.43 -18.24
#